data_AF-A0A0U4NM88-F1
#
_entry.id   AF-A0A0U4NM88-F1
#
_cell.length_a   1.000
_cell.length_b   1.000
_cell.length_c   1.000
_cell.angle_alpha   90.00
_cell.angle_beta   90.00
_cell.angle_gamma   90.00
#
_symmetry.space_group_name_H-M   'P 1'
#
loop_
_entity.id
_entity.type
_entity.pdbx_description
1 polymer ?
#
loop_
_entity_poly.entity_id
_entity_poly.type
_entity_poly.pdbx_seq_one_letter_code
_entity_poly.pdbx_strand_id
1 'polypeptide(L)'
;MPWFKEVSALGWHFIGRVRGQVSLRLPGQSEFISVAKVYKKARQQPMVLGEIALGQSQQYACRAVLAGKGWKLKKKRQTSAV
;
A
#
# COMPACT_ATOMS: atom_id res chain seq x y z
N MET A 1 7.34 -4.15 11.96
CA MET A 1 8.72 -3.71 11.67
C MET A 1 8.92 -2.34 12.28
N PRO A 2 9.89 -2.17 13.20
CA PRO A 2 9.93 -1.02 14.11
C PRO A 2 10.23 0.33 13.43
N TRP A 3 11.09 0.36 12.40
CA TRP A 3 11.52 1.60 11.73
C TRP A 3 10.39 2.41 11.09
N PHE A 4 9.27 1.77 10.79
CA PHE A 4 8.13 2.41 10.15
C PHE A 4 7.46 3.46 11.04
N LYS A 5 7.40 3.20 12.35
CA LYS A 5 6.86 4.14 13.32
C LYS A 5 7.75 5.37 13.45
N GLU A 6 9.06 5.17 13.43
CA GLU A 6 10.06 6.24 13.52
C GLU A 6 10.01 7.13 12.27
N VAL A 7 9.97 6.54 11.07
CA VAL A 7 9.83 7.31 9.81
C VAL A 7 8.50 8.09 9.77
N SER A 8 7.41 7.48 10.24
CA SER A 8 6.13 8.19 10.35
C SER A 8 6.17 9.32 11.38
N ALA A 9 6.88 9.16 12.49
CA ALA A 9 7.05 10.19 13.52
C ALA A 9 7.85 11.39 13.02
N LEU A 10 8.76 11.18 12.06
CA LEU A 10 9.49 12.23 11.37
C LEU A 10 8.63 12.98 10.32
N GLY A 11 7.37 12.58 10.12
CA GLY A 11 6.49 13.15 9.10
C GLY A 11 6.79 12.65 7.67
N TRP A 12 7.60 11.59 7.54
CA TRP A 12 7.99 11.08 6.24
C TRP A 12 6.98 10.04 5.74
N HIS A 13 6.65 10.13 4.44
CA HIS A 13 5.81 9.15 3.77
C HIS A 13 6.68 8.02 3.22
N PHE A 14 6.31 6.77 3.52
CA PHE A 14 6.93 5.58 2.94
C PHE A 14 6.01 4.98 1.88
N ILE A 15 6.59 4.30 0.90
CA ILE A 15 5.85 3.50 -0.09
C ILE A 15 6.42 2.08 -0.03
N GLY A 16 5.63 1.17 0.52
CA GLY A 16 5.98 -0.23 0.67
C GLY A 16 5.16 -1.12 -0.25
N ARG A 17 5.80 -2.16 -0.81
CA ARG A 17 5.07 -3.23 -1.49
C ARG A 17 4.78 -4.34 -0.50
N VAL A 18 3.50 -4.56 -0.23
CA VAL A 18 3.03 -5.65 0.62
C VAL A 18 3.08 -6.96 -0.18
N ARG A 19 3.77 -7.98 0.34
CA ARG A 19 3.84 -9.33 -0.24
C ARG A 19 3.71 -10.37 0.87
N GLY A 20 3.25 -11.57 0.50
CA GLY A 20 3.11 -12.69 1.43
C GLY A 20 1.71 -12.83 2.04
N GLN A 21 1.62 -13.63 3.11
CA GLN A 21 0.40 -13.90 3.89
C GLN A 21 0.11 -12.75 4.86
N VAL A 22 0.03 -11.52 4.34
CA VAL A 22 -0.39 -10.36 5.13
C VAL A 22 -1.90 -10.21 4.98
N SER A 23 -2.57 -9.92 6.09
CA SER A 23 -3.98 -9.57 6.12
C SER A 23 -4.14 -8.06 6.27
N LEU A 24 -5.15 -7.50 5.62
CA LEU A 24 -5.48 -6.08 5.68
C LEU A 24 -6.98 -5.91 5.93
N ARG A 25 -7.34 -4.85 6.64
CA ARG A 25 -8.73 -4.45 6.86
C ARG A 25 -9.02 -3.22 5.99
N LEU A 26 -10.01 -3.36 5.12
CA LEU A 26 -10.45 -2.28 4.23
C LEU A 26 -11.34 -1.28 4.98
N PRO A 27 -11.39 -0.01 4.54
CA PRO A 27 -12.30 0.97 5.13
C PRO A 27 -13.74 0.50 4.93
N GLY A 28 -14.53 0.52 6.01
CA GLY A 28 -15.92 0.05 6.02
C GLY A 28 -16.10 -1.46 6.20
N GLN A 29 -15.03 -2.26 6.31
CA GLN A 29 -15.11 -3.68 6.65
C GLN A 29 -14.59 -3.94 8.06
N SER A 30 -15.25 -4.83 8.82
CA SER A 30 -14.76 -5.29 10.13
C SER A 30 -13.77 -6.45 10.05
N GLU A 31 -13.76 -7.18 8.93
CA GLU A 31 -12.96 -8.38 8.78
C GLU A 31 -11.60 -8.12 8.12
N PHE A 32 -10.60 -8.89 8.55
CA PHE A 32 -9.28 -8.91 7.93
C PHE A 32 -9.30 -9.81 6.69
N ILE A 33 -8.95 -9.25 5.53
CA ILE A 33 -8.87 -9.96 4.27
C ILE A 33 -7.41 -10.16 3.89
N SER A 34 -7.03 -11.35 3.45
CA SER A 34 -5.69 -11.61 2.94
C SER A 34 -5.39 -10.76 1.71
N VAL A 35 -4.20 -10.14 1.67
CA VAL A 35 -3.71 -9.33 0.53
C VAL A 35 -3.78 -10.11 -0.79
N ALA A 36 -3.59 -11.44 -0.76
CA ALA A 36 -3.74 -12.30 -1.93
C ALA A 36 -5.15 -12.24 -2.57
N LYS A 37 -6.22 -12.19 -1.76
CA LYS A 37 -7.59 -12.04 -2.26
C LYS A 37 -7.84 -10.64 -2.82
N VAL A 38 -7.26 -9.63 -2.18
CA VAL A 38 -7.36 -8.23 -2.63
C VAL A 38 -6.61 -8.02 -3.95
N TYR A 39 -5.43 -8.64 -4.10
CA TYR A 39 -4.62 -8.59 -5.31
C TYR A 39 -5.28 -9.29 -6.51
N LYS A 40 -6.10 -10.33 -6.30
CA LYS A 40 -6.91 -10.92 -7.39
C LYS A 40 -7.89 -9.91 -8.02
N LYS A 41 -8.29 -8.87 -7.28
CA LYS A 41 -9.14 -7.78 -7.79
C LYS A 41 -8.32 -6.63 -8.40
N ALA A 42 -7.00 -6.73 -8.44
CA ALA A 42 -6.14 -5.69 -9.01
C ALA A 42 -6.36 -5.57 -10.52
N ARG A 43 -6.89 -4.42 -10.95
CA ARG A 43 -7.02 -4.06 -12.37
C ARG A 43 -5.70 -3.46 -12.89
N GLN A 44 -5.63 -3.28 -14.21
CA GLN A 44 -4.47 -2.63 -14.87
C GLN A 44 -4.29 -1.18 -14.41
N GLN A 45 -5.37 -0.50 -14.02
CA GLN A 45 -5.34 0.85 -13.47
C GLN A 45 -5.15 0.82 -11.94
N PRO A 46 -4.31 1.69 -11.38
CA PRO A 46 -4.13 1.77 -9.95
C PRO A 46 -5.41 2.25 -9.26
N MET A 47 -5.87 1.53 -8.25
CA MET A 47 -7.07 1.87 -7.48
C MET A 47 -6.69 2.21 -6.05
N VAL A 48 -7.06 3.41 -5.60
CA VAL A 48 -6.91 3.82 -4.22
C VAL A 48 -7.98 3.12 -3.39
N LEU A 49 -7.57 2.26 -2.45
CA LEU A 49 -8.46 1.58 -1.52
C LEU A 49 -8.82 2.44 -0.31
N GLY A 50 -8.09 3.53 -0.08
CA GLY A 50 -8.26 4.42 1.06
C GLY A 50 -7.35 4.06 2.22
N GLU A 51 -7.71 4.50 3.41
CA GLU A 51 -7.02 4.16 4.66
C GLU A 51 -7.39 2.74 5.10
N ILE A 52 -6.37 1.90 5.24
CA ILE A 52 -6.50 0.51 5.65
C ILE A 52 -5.71 0.29 6.93
N ALA A 53 -6.11 -0.72 7.70
CA ALA A 53 -5.25 -1.27 8.75
C ALA A 53 -4.51 -2.49 8.19
N LEU A 54 -3.19 -2.42 8.13
CA LEU A 54 -2.34 -3.50 7.65
C LEU A 54 -1.84 -4.35 8.81
N GLY A 55 -1.98 -5.67 8.72
CA GLY A 55 -1.52 -6.64 9.70
C GLY A 55 -2.53 -6.94 10.81
N GLN A 56 -2.69 -8.23 11.15
CA GLN A 56 -3.58 -8.66 12.23
C GLN A 56 -2.93 -8.51 13.61
N SER A 57 -1.65 -8.89 13.74
CA SER A 57 -0.89 -8.75 14.99
C SER A 57 -0.40 -7.33 15.26
N GLN A 58 -0.21 -6.52 14.21
CA GLN A 58 0.36 -5.19 14.33
C GLN A 58 -0.34 -4.30 13.33
N GLN A 59 -1.39 -3.61 13.79
CA GLN A 59 -2.29 -2.82 12.96
C GLN A 59 -1.64 -1.47 12.63
N TYR A 60 -1.24 -1.30 11.38
CA TYR A 60 -0.71 -0.03 10.89
C TYR A 60 -1.76 0.65 10.01
N ALA A 61 -2.24 1.82 10.44
CA ALA A 61 -3.08 2.69 9.62
C ALA A 61 -2.22 3.24 8.46
N CYS A 62 -2.54 2.84 7.23
CA CYS A 62 -1.80 3.23 6.04
C CYS A 62 -2.76 3.42 4.87
N ARG A 63 -2.39 4.26 3.91
CA ARG A 63 -3.13 4.35 2.65
C ARG A 63 -2.76 3.19 1.73
N ALA A 64 -3.74 2.41 1.28
CA ALA A 64 -3.52 1.34 0.32
C ALA A 64 -3.86 1.76 -1.11
N VAL A 65 -3.02 1.30 -2.04
CA VAL A 65 -3.23 1.40 -3.47
C VAL A 65 -3.02 0.02 -4.09
N LEU A 66 -4.00 -0.46 -4.84
CA LEU A 66 -3.89 -1.65 -5.67
C LEU A 66 -3.28 -1.26 -7.00
N ALA A 67 -2.18 -1.90 -7.39
CA ALA A 67 -1.57 -1.72 -8.71
C ALA A 67 -1.31 -3.07 -9.37
N GLY A 68 -1.85 -3.28 -10.57
CA GLY A 68 -1.65 -4.49 -11.37
C GLY A 68 -0.34 -4.50 -12.17
N LYS A 69 -0.03 -5.64 -12.81
CA LYS A 69 1.22 -5.88 -13.56
C LYS A 69 1.53 -4.87 -14.68
N GLY A 70 0.57 -4.08 -15.17
CA GLY A 70 0.77 -3.05 -16.21
C GLY A 70 1.13 -1.66 -15.68
N TRP A 71 1.03 -1.43 -14.37
CA TRP A 71 1.56 -0.21 -13.73
C TRP A 71 3.08 -0.33 -13.62
N LYS A 72 3.78 -0.16 -14.73
CA LYS A 72 5.19 0.22 -14.68
C LYS A 72 5.20 1.71 -14.35
N LEU A 73 5.80 2.08 -13.22
CA LEU A 73 6.15 3.47 -12.94
C LEU A 73 7.00 3.95 -14.13
N LYS A 74 6.40 4.68 -15.08
CA LYS A 74 7.18 5.34 -16.13
C LYS A 74 7.98 6.39 -15.38
N LYS A 75 9.27 6.12 -15.15
CA LYS A 75 10.21 7.07 -14.55
C LYS A 75 10.21 8.29 -15.46
N LYS A 76 9.45 9.34 -15.12
CA LYS A 76 9.61 10.63 -15.76
C LYS A 76 11.00 11.10 -15.37
N ARG A 77 11.95 11.01 -16.31
CA ARG A 77 13.18 11.80 -16.20
C ARG A 77 12.71 13.26 -16.15
N GLN A 78 12.83 13.90 -14.99
CA GLN A 78 12.87 15.35 -14.95
C GLN A 78 14.18 15.72 -15.62
N THR A 79 14.14 16.02 -16.91
CA THR A 79 15.19 16.80 -17.56
C THR A 79 15.00 18.21 -17.04
N SER A 80 15.81 18.63 -16.09
CA SER A 80 15.98 20.04 -15.76
C SER A 80 16.40 20.75 -17.05
N ALA A 81 15.55 21.64 -17.55
CA ALA A 81 15.95 22.59 -18.58
C ALA A 81 16.93 23.57 -17.92
N VAL A 82 18.13 23.64 -18.47
CA VAL A 82 19.11 24.71 -18.23
C VAL A 82 18.90 25.74 -19.33
#